data_AF-A0A961QSZ4-F1
#
_entry.id   AF-A0A961QSZ4-F1
#
_cell.length_a   1.000
_cell.length_b   1.000
_cell.length_c   1.000
_cell.angle_alpha   90.00
_cell.angle_beta   90.00
_cell.angle_gamma   90.00
#
_symmetry.space_group_name_H-M   'P 1'
#
loop_
_entity.id
_entity.type
_entity.pdbx_description
1 polymer ?
#
loop_
_entity_poly.entity_id
_entity_poly.type
_entity_poly.pdbx_seq_one_letter_code
_entity_poly.pdbx_strand_id
1 'polypeptide(L)' 'DLEAAGGVHGLDEEHEDIRGFVTPLDAALAAVASGEANNAPLLVSLLWLALNRDRLAAEWGPA' A
#
# COMPACT_ATOMS: atom_id res chain seq x y z
N ASP A 1 10.73 -6.97 5.66
CA ASP A 1 10.95 -5.78 6.49
C ASP A 1 10.60 -4.56 5.65
N LEU A 2 9.65 -3.74 6.13
CA LEU A 2 9.23 -2.49 5.49
C LEU A 2 9.57 -1.28 6.38
N GLU A 3 10.27 -1.47 7.50
CA GLU A 3 10.60 -0.38 8.43
C GLU A 3 11.45 0.71 7.73
N ALA A 4 12.23 0.33 6.72
CA ALA A 4 13.01 1.24 5.88
C ALA A 4 12.30 1.69 4.58
N ALA A 5 11.04 1.29 4.35
CA ALA A 5 10.32 1.55 3.08
C ALA A 5 9.73 2.98 2.96
N GLY A 6 9.88 3.81 3.99
CA GLY A 6 9.55 5.23 3.92
C GLY A 6 10.60 6.06 3.16
N GLY A 7 10.31 7.34 2.94
CA GLY A 7 11.29 8.31 2.42
C GLY A 7 10.88 8.94 1.08
N VAL A 8 11.79 9.74 0.52
CA VAL A 8 11.65 10.34 -0.82
C VAL A 8 12.54 9.57 -1.79
N HIS A 9 11.99 9.19 -2.92
CA HIS A 9 12.57 8.34 -3.96
C HIS A 9 12.32 8.93 -5.34
N GLY A 10 13.08 8.47 -6.33
CA GLY A 10 13.07 8.96 -7.71
C GLY A 10 14.49 9.33 -8.15
N LEU A 11 14.81 9.12 -9.43
CA LEU A 11 16.05 9.61 -10.03
C LEU A 11 15.83 10.95 -10.74
N ASP A 12 16.88 11.78 -10.79
CA ASP A 12 16.83 13.09 -11.46
C ASP A 12 16.34 12.99 -12.92
N GLU A 13 16.65 11.88 -13.60
CA GLU A 13 16.29 11.63 -15.00
C GLU A 13 14.84 11.16 -15.19
N GLU A 14 14.22 10.61 -14.14
CA GLU A 14 12.87 10.04 -14.20
C GLU A 14 11.78 11.12 -14.05
N HIS A 15 12.15 12.33 -13.61
CA HIS A 15 11.20 13.42 -13.33
C HIS A 15 10.06 13.02 -12.36
N GLU A 16 10.33 12.06 -11.48
CA GLU A 16 9.40 11.59 -10.45
C GLU A 16 9.90 12.03 -9.07
N ASP A 17 9.00 12.60 -8.26
CA ASP A 17 9.24 12.93 -6.85
C ASP A 17 8.27 12.09 -5.99
N ILE A 18 8.75 10.92 -5.54
CA ILE A 18 7.91 9.91 -4.89
C ILE A 18 8.17 9.92 -3.39
N ARG A 19 7.13 10.18 -2.60
CA ARG A 19 7.17 9.99 -1.15
C ARG A 19 6.54 8.65 -0.75
N GLY A 20 7.37 7.68 -0.39
CA GLY A 20 6.95 6.42 0.20
C GLY A 20 6.64 6.54 1.69
N PHE A 21 5.62 5.83 2.16
CA PHE A 21 5.29 5.71 3.58
C PHE A 21 4.60 4.38 3.87
N VAL A 22 4.66 3.95 5.14
CA VAL A 22 4.00 2.73 5.62
C VAL A 22 2.77 3.15 6.44
N THR A 23 1.65 2.46 6.23
CA THR A 23 0.40 2.71 6.95
C THR A 23 -0.32 1.38 7.23
N PRO A 24 -1.11 1.27 8.32
CA PRO A 24 -1.96 0.10 8.54
C PRO A 24 -2.95 -0.10 7.38
N LEU A 25 -3.23 -1.36 7.04
CA LEU A 25 -4.19 -1.70 5.97
C LEU A 25 -5.56 -1.05 6.21
N ASP A 26 -6.05 -1.06 7.46
CA ASP A 26 -7.35 -0.48 7.80
C ASP A 26 -7.40 1.03 7.54
N ALA A 27 -6.29 1.74 7.76
CA ALA A 27 -6.19 3.17 7.44
C ALA A 27 -6.19 3.40 5.92
N ALA A 28 -5.48 2.57 5.15
CA ALA A 28 -5.51 2.63 3.69
C ALA A 28 -6.92 2.36 3.13
N LEU A 29 -7.66 1.41 3.72
CA LEU A 29 -9.05 1.12 3.33
C LEU A 29 -10.01 2.25 3.71
N ALA A 30 -9.78 2.94 4.82
CA ALA A 30 -10.52 4.16 5.16
C ALA A 30 -10.27 5.30 4.15
N ALA A 31 -9.03 5.45 3.65
CA ALA A 31 -8.70 6.39 2.59
C ALA A 31 -9.41 6.05 1.27
N VAL A 32 -9.57 4.75 0.96
CA VAL A 32 -10.40 4.30 -0.18
C VAL A 32 -11.86 4.70 0.02
N ALA A 33 -12.44 4.40 1.19
CA ALA A 33 -13.86 4.68 1.47
C ALA A 33 -14.19 6.18 1.48
N SER A 34 -13.26 7.03 1.93
CA SER A 34 -13.40 8.48 1.92
C SER A 34 -13.14 9.13 0.56
N GLY A 35 -12.51 8.40 -0.37
CA GLY A 35 -12.11 8.91 -1.69
C GLY A 35 -10.77 9.65 -1.71
N GLU A 36 -10.04 9.71 -0.59
CA GLU A 36 -8.67 10.23 -0.53
C GLU A 36 -7.72 9.38 -1.40
N ALA A 37 -7.87 8.06 -1.35
CA ALA A 37 -7.22 7.15 -2.30
C ALA A 37 -8.16 6.86 -3.47
N ASN A 38 -7.85 7.42 -4.65
CA ASN A 38 -8.74 7.37 -5.83
C ASN A 38 -8.05 6.95 -7.14
N ASN A 39 -6.85 6.39 -7.06
CA ASN A 39 -6.13 5.83 -8.20
C ASN A 39 -6.63 4.39 -8.50
N ALA A 40 -7.04 4.11 -9.74
CA ALA A 40 -7.66 2.83 -10.09
C ALA A 40 -6.78 1.59 -9.79
N PRO A 41 -5.49 1.53 -10.21
CA PRO A 41 -4.58 0.48 -9.75
C PRO A 41 -4.53 0.31 -8.23
N LEU A 42 -4.36 1.40 -7.48
CA LEU A 42 -4.27 1.37 -6.02
C LEU A 42 -5.57 0.83 -5.39
N LEU A 43 -6.72 1.27 -5.88
CA LEU A 43 -8.04 0.81 -5.46
C LEU A 43 -8.18 -0.71 -5.64
N VAL A 44 -7.86 -1.22 -6.83
CA VAL A 44 -7.94 -2.66 -7.15
C VAL A 44 -7.01 -3.46 -6.23
N SER A 45 -5.78 -2.99 -6.04
CA SER A 45 -4.80 -3.67 -5.18
C SER A 45 -5.26 -3.73 -3.71
N LEU A 46 -5.72 -2.61 -3.14
CA LEU A 46 -6.16 -2.56 -1.74
C LEU A 46 -7.43 -3.39 -1.51
N LEU A 47 -8.40 -3.33 -2.43
CA LEU A 47 -9.64 -4.12 -2.34
C LEU A 47 -9.37 -5.62 -2.49
N TRP A 48 -8.49 -6.03 -3.41
CA TRP A 48 -8.08 -7.43 -3.53
C TRP A 48 -7.37 -7.92 -2.28
N LEU A 49 -6.45 -7.11 -1.73
CA LEU A 49 -5.75 -7.44 -0.49
C LEU A 49 -6.72 -7.59 0.68
N ALA A 50 -7.70 -6.70 0.82
CA ALA A 50 -8.73 -6.81 1.83
C ALA A 50 -9.52 -8.13 1.73
N LEU A 51 -9.87 -8.55 0.50
CA LEU A 51 -10.56 -9.82 0.25
C LEU A 51 -9.73 -11.06 0.60
N ASN A 52 -8.40 -10.96 0.51
CA ASN A 52 -7.49 -12.10 0.61
C ASN A 52 -6.64 -12.10 1.88
N ARG A 53 -6.74 -11.08 2.74
CA ARG A 53 -5.84 -10.88 3.88
C ARG A 53 -5.72 -12.08 4.81
N ASP A 54 -6.83 -12.74 5.12
CA ASP A 54 -6.84 -13.88 6.05
C ASP A 54 -6.19 -15.12 5.42
N ARG A 55 -6.47 -15.36 4.13
CA ARG A 55 -5.84 -16.44 3.36
C ARG A 55 -4.33 -16.23 3.28
N LEU A 56 -3.89 -15.02 2.93
CA LEU A 56 -2.48 -14.67 2.85
C LEU A 56 -1.79 -14.73 4.21
N ALA A 57 -2.45 -14.30 5.29
CA ALA A 57 -1.92 -14.41 6.64
C ALA A 57 -1.76 -15.87 7.09
N ALA A 58 -2.64 -16.77 6.66
CA ALA A 58 -2.50 -18.21 6.92
C ALA A 58 -1.38 -18.85 6.07
N GLU A 59 -1.22 -18.44 4.81
CA GLU A 59 -0.20 -18.97 3.89
C GLU A 59 1.21 -18.44 4.18
N TRP A 60 1.34 -17.17 4.58
CA TRP A 60 2.60 -16.44 4.74
C TRP A 60 2.84 -15.94 6.17
N GLY A 61 1.97 -16.34 7.11
CA GLY A 61 2.19 -16.11 8.53
C GLY A 61 3.58 -16.60 8.94
N PRO A 62 4.13 -16.11 10.06
CA PRO A 62 5.48 -16.46 10.47
C PRO A 62 5.63 -17.98 10.52
N ALA A 63 6.80 -18.48 10.11
CA ALA A 63 7.17 -19.87 10.35
C ALA A 63 7.05 -20.21 11.85
#